data_AF-A0A9X1PLB2-F1
#
_entry.id   AF-A0A9X1PLB2-F1
#
_cell.length_a   1.000
_cell.length_b   1.000
_cell.length_c   1.000
_cell.angle_alpha   90.00
_cell.angle_beta   90.00
_cell.angle_gamma   90.00
#
_symmetry.space_group_name_H-M   'P 1'
#
loop_
_entity.id
_entity.type
_entity.pdbx_description
1 polymer ?
#
loop_
_entity_poly.entity_id
_entity_poly.type
_entity_poly.pdbx_seq_one_letter_code
_entity_poly.pdbx_strand_id
1 'polypeptide(L)' 'MRTQKQYLEEINRLLADYLREIENSDLKPLSAQVYQVQSKNFVRWINGDFTPGEVKKLKRKAQEKSEGN' A
#
# COMPACT_ATOMS: atom_id res chain seq x y z
N MET A 1 10.07 0.00 6.29
CA MET A 1 10.43 0.94 7.38
C MET A 1 9.69 0.46 8.61
N ARG A 2 10.27 0.49 9.82
CA ARG A 2 9.52 0.13 11.04
C ARG A 2 9.26 1.40 11.84
N THR A 3 7.99 1.70 12.07
CA THR A 3 7.54 2.89 12.81
C THR A 3 7.12 2.49 14.22
N GLN A 4 7.28 3.38 15.20
CA GLN A 4 6.82 3.11 16.56
C GLN A 4 5.29 3.05 16.62
N LYS A 5 4.75 2.17 17.47
CA LYS A 5 3.31 1.87 17.55
C LYS A 5 2.43 3.12 17.74
N GLN A 6 2.85 4.06 18.58
CA GLN A 6 2.12 5.31 18.84
C GLN A 6 1.92 6.16 17.57
N TYR A 7 2.91 6.22 16.68
CA TYR A 7 2.78 6.95 15.43
C TYR A 7 1.97 6.17 14.40
N LEU A 8 2.02 4.84 14.46
CA LEU A 8 1.23 3.99 13.57
C LEU A 8 -0.27 4.14 13.84
N GLU A 9 -0.68 4.23 15.11
CA GLU A 9 -2.09 4.47 15.47
C GLU A 9 -2.60 5.79 14.90
N GLU A 10 -1.82 6.87 15.05
CA GLU A 10 -2.18 8.18 14.50
C GLU A 10 -2.16 8.19 12.96
N ILE A 11 -1.19 7.53 12.32
CA ILE A 11 -1.14 7.42 10.86
C ILE A 11 -2.36 6.66 10.32
N ASN A 12 -2.84 5.63 11.03
CA ASN A 12 -4.07 4.93 10.64
C ASN A 12 -5.31 5.81 10.77
N ARG A 13 -5.39 6.64 11.82
CA ARG A 13 -6.45 7.65 11.97
C ARG A 13 -6.44 8.63 10.80
N LEU A 14 -5.26 9.20 10.49
CA LEU A 14 -5.08 10.13 9.37
C LEU A 14 -5.37 9.49 8.01
N LEU A 15 -5.03 8.20 7.84
CA LEU A 15 -5.38 7.46 6.62
C LEU A 15 -6.91 7.35 6.46
N ALA A 16 -7.64 7.06 7.54
CA ALA A 16 -9.09 6.98 7.49
C ALA A 16 -9.72 8.33 7.09
N ASP A 17 -9.23 9.42 7.65
CA ASP A 17 -9.68 10.78 7.31
C ASP A 17 -9.37 11.11 5.84
N TYR A 18 -8.15 10.84 5.38
CA TYR A 18 -7.73 11.05 3.99
C TYR A 18 -8.56 10.26 2.97
N LEU A 19 -8.90 9.00 3.28
CA LEU A 19 -9.73 8.19 2.39
C LEU A 19 -11.15 8.77 2.25
N ARG A 20 -11.73 9.28 3.34
CA ARG A 20 -13.01 10.00 3.30
C ARG A 20 -12.92 11.28 2.49
N GLU A 21 -11.82 12.03 2.60
CA GLU A 21 -11.60 13.23 1.79
C GLU A 21 -11.56 12.89 0.28
N ILE A 22 -10.89 11.80 -0.09
CA ILE A 22 -10.90 11.33 -1.49
C ILE A 22 -12.32 10.95 -1.94
N GLU A 23 -13.06 10.21 -1.11
CA GLU A 23 -14.43 9.78 -1.44
C GLU A 23 -15.41 10.94 -1.65
N ASN A 24 -15.21 12.04 -0.91
CA ASN A 24 -16.04 13.25 -1.01
C ASN A 24 -15.49 14.29 -2.01
N SER A 25 -14.36 14.00 -2.65
CA SER A 25 -13.73 14.92 -3.60
C SER A 25 -14.28 14.75 -5.02
N ASP A 26 -14.16 15.81 -5.82
CA ASP A 26 -14.53 15.79 -7.24
C ASP A 26 -13.39 15.23 -8.14
N LEU A 27 -12.61 14.29 -7.60
CA LEU A 27 -11.49 13.68 -8.32
C LEU A 27 -11.99 12.71 -9.39
N LYS A 28 -11.25 12.65 -10.50
CA LYS A 28 -11.47 11.60 -11.51
C LYS A 28 -11.35 10.22 -10.86
N PRO A 29 -12.21 9.25 -11.22
CA PRO A 29 -12.23 7.93 -10.58
C PRO A 29 -10.86 7.23 -10.55
N LEU A 30 -10.09 7.33 -11.63
CA LEU A 30 -8.75 6.75 -11.71
C LEU A 30 -7.77 7.43 -10.72
N SER A 31 -7.83 8.75 -10.58
CA SER A 31 -6.99 9.50 -9.65
C SER A 31 -7.31 9.15 -8.21
N ALA A 32 -8.61 9.09 -7.86
CA ALA A 32 -9.07 8.65 -6.55
C ALA A 32 -8.55 7.24 -6.24
N GLN A 33 -8.71 6.29 -7.18
CA GLN A 33 -8.21 4.93 -7.02
C GLN A 33 -6.70 4.89 -6.79
N VAL A 34 -5.91 5.63 -7.58
CA VAL A 34 -4.45 5.69 -7.41
C VAL A 34 -4.09 6.20 -6.01
N TYR A 35 -4.69 7.29 -5.55
CA TYR A 35 -4.39 7.86 -4.24
C TYR A 35 -4.77 6.93 -3.09
N GLN A 36 -5.92 6.24 -3.17
CA GLN A 36 -6.31 5.25 -2.17
C GLN A 36 -5.34 4.07 -2.14
N VAL A 37 -4.93 3.54 -3.30
CA VAL A 37 -4.02 2.40 -3.39
C VAL A 37 -2.63 2.76 -2.86
N GLN A 38 -2.09 3.92 -3.25
CA GLN A 38 -0.75 4.32 -2.85
C GLN A 38 -0.66 4.63 -1.35
N SER A 39 -1.65 5.34 -0.79
CA SER A 39 -1.69 5.64 0.65
C SER A 39 -1.84 4.37 1.50
N LYS A 40 -2.73 3.44 1.13
CA LYS A 40 -2.87 2.14 1.81
C LYS A 40 -1.57 1.33 1.76
N ASN A 41 -0.91 1.28 0.61
CA ASN A 41 0.35 0.56 0.47
C ASN A 41 1.49 1.20 1.27
N PHE A 42 1.52 2.53 1.36
CA PHE A 42 2.47 3.24 2.22
C PHE A 42 2.28 2.85 3.69
N VAL A 43 1.04 2.88 4.20
CA VAL A 43 0.76 2.50 5.59
C VAL A 43 1.12 1.03 5.87
N ARG A 44 0.79 0.12 4.95
CA ARG A 44 1.20 -1.29 5.05
C ARG A 44 2.73 -1.45 5.08
N TRP A 45 3.46 -0.63 4.32
CA TRP A 45 4.92 -0.68 4.29
C TRP A 45 5.57 -0.25 5.60
N ILE A 46 5.04 0.81 6.22
CA ILE A 46 5.56 1.31 7.49
C ILE A 46 5.08 0.48 8.69
N ASN A 47 3.98 -0.26 8.55
CA ASN A 47 3.53 -1.28 9.51
C ASN A 47 4.36 -2.57 9.40
N GLY A 48 4.97 -2.82 8.24
CA GLY A 48 5.75 -4.02 7.98
C GLY A 48 4.97 -5.18 7.36
N ASP A 49 3.70 -4.98 7.01
CA ASP A 49 2.84 -5.99 6.34
C ASP A 49 3.09 -6.09 4.82
N PHE A 50 3.95 -5.22 4.29
CA PHE A 50 4.21 -5.11 2.87
C PHE A 50 5.61 -4.56 2.63
N THR A 51 6.35 -5.12 1.66
CA THR A 51 7.55 -4.49 1.13
C THR A 51 7.34 -4.15 -0.34
N PRO A 52 7.55 -2.88 -0.75
CA PRO A 52 7.51 -2.51 -2.15
C PRO A 52 8.43 -3.41 -3.01
N GLY A 53 7.86 -3.96 -4.08
CA GLY A 53 8.59 -4.83 -5.01
C GLY A 53 8.69 -6.31 -4.63
N GLU A 54 8.27 -6.75 -3.44
CA GLU A 54 8.30 -8.17 -3.07
C GLU A 54 7.44 -9.03 -3.99
N VAL A 55 6.26 -8.54 -4.39
CA VAL A 55 5.35 -9.29 -5.29
C VAL A 55 6.01 -9.56 -6.65
N LYS A 56 6.78 -8.61 -7.19
CA LYS A 56 7.54 -8.81 -8.44
C LYS A 56 8.66 -9.84 -8.27
N LYS A 57 9.34 -9.84 -7.12
CA LYS A 57 10.37 -10.84 -6.80
C LYS A 57 9.78 -12.26 -6.68
N LEU A 58 8.62 -12.40 -6.05
CA LEU A 58 7.93 -13.68 -5.89
C LEU A 58 7.45 -14.23 -7.24
N LYS A 59 6.84 -13.39 -8.09
CA LYS A 59 6.41 -13.79 -9.44
C LYS A 59 7.59 -14.23 -10.32
N ARG A 60 8.71 -13.50 -10.28
CA ARG A 60 9.92 -13.87 -11.02
C ARG A 60 10.48 -15.22 -10.56
N LYS A 61 10.56 -15.45 -9.24
CA LYS A 61 11.00 -16.74 -8.69
C LYS A 61 10.06 -17.90 -9.03
N ALA A 62 8.75 -17.65 -9.15
CA ALA A 62 7.79 -18.66 -9.55
C ALA A 62 7.95 -19.04 -11.03
N GLN A 63 8.19 -18.05 -11.91
CA GLN A 63 8.45 -18.28 -13.34
C GLN A 63 9.77 -19.03 -13.58
N GLU A 64 10.84 -18.67 -12.86
CA GLU A 64 12.14 -19.37 -12.92
C GLU A 64 12.04 -20.86 -12.51
N LYS A 65 11.11 -21.21 -11.61
CA LYS A 65 10.87 -22.61 -11.20
C LYS A 65 10.05 -23.43 -12.21
N SER A 66 9.20 -22.78 -12.99
CA SER A 66 8.35 -23.46 -14.00
C SER A 66 9.07 -23.70 -15.33
N GLU A 67 10.10 -22.92 -15.65
CA GLU A 67 10.88 -23.07 -16.90
C GLU A 67 12.10 -23.99 -16.75
N GLY A 68 12.44 -24.38 -15.51
CA GLY A 68 13.59 -25.23 -15.19
C GLY A 68 13.26 -26.71 -14.95
N ASN A 69 12.08 -27.19 -15.35
CA ASN A 69 11.65 -28.59 -15.17
C ASN A 69 11.19 -29.25 -16.47
#